data_AF-A0A528TQK8-F1
#
_entry.id   AF-A0A528TQK8-F1
#
_cell.length_a   1.000
_cell.length_b   1.000
_cell.length_c   1.000
_cell.angle_alpha   90.00
_cell.angle_beta   90.00
_cell.angle_gamma   90.00
#
_symmetry.space_group_name_H-M   'P 1'
#
loop_
_entity.id
_entity.type
_entity.pdbx_description
1 polymer ?
#
loop_
_entity_poly.entity_id
_entity_poly.type
_entity_poly.pdbx_seq_one_letter_code
_entity_poly.pdbx_strand_id
1 'polypeptide(L)'
;MQMLSGVNDQTNELIKLQRRIAAYRQVQHDTTTQLYGISTALLLQDDRMLDTALRQLNQFGYDLERMEFVAKAEVEVLGQVRQEYERLTAGVTHVAELVRAGRTEEARKVQLDEIIPSADRLERLTNQLVNMAEADMVAAIETTEGAYGTSRLIVVSFAVGSILLALGLGYIISWSLIEPVK
;
A
#
# COMPACT_ATOMS: atom_id res chain seq x y z
N MET A 1 21.96 -15.31 17.16
CA MET A 1 22.03 -14.22 16.17
C MET A 1 20.97 -14.34 15.04
N GLN A 2 20.04 -15.30 15.06
CA GLN A 2 19.02 -15.49 13.99
C GLN A 2 17.66 -14.81 14.28
N MET A 3 17.35 -14.47 15.53
CA MET A 3 16.08 -13.80 15.85
C MET A 3 16.08 -12.30 15.52
N LEU A 4 17.24 -11.65 15.50
CA LEU A 4 17.34 -10.22 15.15
C LEU A 4 17.24 -10.00 13.63
N SER A 5 17.67 -10.98 12.80
CA SER A 5 17.52 -10.86 11.34
C SER A 5 16.07 -11.03 10.90
N GLY A 6 15.31 -11.96 11.50
CA GLY A 6 13.88 -12.15 11.17
C GLY A 6 13.01 -10.93 11.49
N VAL A 7 13.25 -10.27 12.63
CA VAL A 7 12.55 -9.03 13.02
C VAL A 7 12.93 -7.86 12.08
N ASN A 8 14.19 -7.80 11.64
CA ASN A 8 14.66 -6.76 10.73
C ASN A 8 14.06 -6.93 9.32
N ASP A 9 13.93 -8.17 8.84
CA ASP A 9 13.32 -8.48 7.55
C ASP A 9 11.80 -8.21 7.56
N GLN A 10 11.10 -8.55 8.65
CA GLN A 10 9.67 -8.23 8.81
C GLN A 10 9.41 -6.72 8.92
N THR A 11 10.23 -6.00 9.68
CA THR A 11 10.13 -4.54 9.78
C THR A 11 10.32 -3.90 8.40
N ASN A 12 11.26 -4.43 7.60
CA ASN A 12 11.48 -3.98 6.24
C ASN A 12 10.27 -4.25 5.32
N GLU A 13 9.60 -5.40 5.44
CA GLU A 13 8.39 -5.70 4.67
C GLU A 13 7.22 -4.79 5.05
N LEU A 14 7.01 -4.52 6.34
CA LEU A 14 5.99 -3.57 6.80
C LEU A 14 6.27 -2.14 6.30
N ILE A 15 7.52 -1.70 6.30
CA ILE A 15 7.92 -0.40 5.74
C ILE A 15 7.64 -0.34 4.23
N LYS A 16 7.88 -1.42 3.48
CA LYS A 16 7.56 -1.49 2.04
C LYS A 16 6.06 -1.39 1.79
N LEU A 17 5.24 -2.10 2.57
CA LEU A 17 3.78 -2.04 2.47
C LEU A 17 3.26 -0.63 2.79
N GLN A 18 3.77 0.01 3.84
CA GLN A 18 3.40 1.38 4.20
C GLN A 18 3.77 2.37 3.08
N ARG A 19 4.95 2.23 2.46
CA ARG A 19 5.36 3.06 1.32
C ARG A 19 4.45 2.86 0.10
N ARG A 20 4.01 1.63 -0.17
CA ARG A 20 3.05 1.31 -1.24
C ARG A 20 1.68 1.97 -1.00
N ILE A 21 1.12 1.83 0.20
CA ILE A 21 -0.15 2.47 0.56
C ILE A 21 -0.03 4.00 0.44
N ALA A 22 1.06 4.58 0.92
CA ALA A 22 1.30 6.02 0.79
C ALA A 22 1.37 6.44 -0.68
N ALA A 23 2.01 5.65 -1.55
CA ALA A 23 2.06 5.91 -2.98
C ALA A 23 0.67 5.87 -3.63
N TYR A 24 -0.18 4.89 -3.30
CA TYR A 24 -1.54 4.82 -3.83
C TYR A 24 -2.45 5.95 -3.32
N ARG A 25 -2.35 6.32 -2.05
CA ARG A 25 -3.09 7.47 -1.51
C ARG A 25 -2.61 8.80 -2.13
N GLN A 26 -1.32 8.92 -2.40
CA GLN A 26 -0.77 10.07 -3.11
C GLN A 26 -1.36 10.18 -4.52
N VAL A 27 -1.50 9.06 -5.23
CA VAL A 27 -2.13 9.02 -6.57
C VAL A 27 -3.55 9.57 -6.54
N GLN A 28 -4.37 9.18 -5.56
CA GLN A 28 -5.72 9.72 -5.42
C GLN A 28 -5.69 11.23 -5.18
N HIS A 29 -4.88 11.67 -4.22
CA HIS A 29 -4.82 13.08 -3.82
C HIS A 29 -4.35 13.98 -4.98
N ASP A 30 -3.33 13.54 -5.71
CA ASP A 30 -2.77 14.30 -6.83
C ASP A 30 -3.76 14.34 -8.00
N THR A 31 -4.45 13.24 -8.29
CA THR A 31 -5.49 13.21 -9.35
C THR A 31 -6.63 14.18 -9.03
N THR A 32 -7.16 14.18 -7.81
CA THR A 32 -8.24 15.13 -7.42
C THR A 32 -7.78 16.57 -7.52
N THR A 33 -6.57 16.87 -7.02
CA THR A 33 -5.98 18.22 -7.09
C THR A 33 -5.80 18.68 -8.54
N GLN A 34 -5.32 17.80 -9.42
CA GLN A 34 -5.13 18.09 -10.84
C GLN A 34 -6.44 18.35 -11.56
N LEU A 35 -7.46 17.51 -11.36
CA LEU A 35 -8.79 17.71 -11.96
C LEU A 35 -9.44 19.03 -11.50
N TYR A 36 -9.24 19.40 -10.23
CA TYR A 36 -9.69 20.68 -9.71
C TYR A 36 -8.94 21.87 -10.33
N GLY A 37 -7.61 21.76 -10.47
CA GLY A 37 -6.78 22.76 -11.12
C GLY A 37 -7.17 22.98 -12.59
N ILE A 38 -7.44 21.90 -13.32
CA ILE A 38 -7.92 21.94 -14.71
C ILE A 38 -9.30 22.59 -14.79
N SER A 39 -10.23 22.18 -13.92
CA SER A 39 -11.57 22.77 -13.87
C SER A 39 -11.51 24.26 -13.58
N THR A 40 -10.64 24.69 -12.65
CA THR A 40 -10.41 26.10 -12.32
C THR A 40 -9.82 26.87 -13.49
N ALA A 41 -8.84 26.31 -14.18
CA ALA A 41 -8.23 26.93 -15.36
C ALA A 41 -9.25 27.11 -16.50
N LEU A 42 -10.10 26.10 -16.74
CA LEU A 42 -11.17 26.16 -17.72
C LEU A 42 -12.23 27.22 -17.35
N LEU A 43 -12.59 27.34 -16.07
CA LEU A 43 -13.52 28.35 -15.57
C LEU A 43 -12.98 29.77 -15.69
N LEU A 44 -11.69 29.96 -15.38
CA LEU A 44 -11.00 31.25 -15.48
C LEU A 44 -10.61 31.60 -16.92
N GLN A 45 -10.79 30.67 -17.88
CA GLN A 45 -10.33 30.79 -19.26
C GLN A 45 -8.83 31.13 -19.34
N ASP A 46 -8.04 30.61 -18.41
CA ASP A 46 -6.60 30.85 -18.33
C ASP A 46 -5.85 29.71 -19.03
N ASP A 47 -5.50 29.93 -20.30
CA ASP A 47 -4.78 28.97 -21.13
C ASP A 47 -3.42 28.57 -20.55
N ARG A 48 -2.73 29.47 -19.84
CA ARG A 48 -1.40 29.18 -19.26
C ARG A 48 -1.53 28.28 -18.04
N MET A 49 -2.54 28.55 -17.22
CA MET A 49 -2.87 27.68 -16.09
C MET A 49 -3.31 26.30 -16.58
N LEU A 50 -4.11 26.25 -17.66
CA LEU A 50 -4.56 25.01 -18.29
C LEU A 50 -3.39 24.19 -18.83
N ASP A 51 -2.46 24.80 -19.59
CA ASP A 51 -1.27 24.12 -20.10
C ASP A 51 -0.36 23.61 -18.98
N THR A 52 -0.29 24.33 -17.87
CA THR A 52 0.50 23.89 -16.71
C THR A 52 -0.14 22.69 -16.04
N ALA A 53 -1.46 22.72 -15.84
CA ALA A 53 -2.21 21.62 -15.26
C ALA A 53 -2.16 20.36 -16.15
N LEU A 54 -2.32 20.51 -17.47
CA LEU A 54 -2.20 19.41 -18.43
C LEU A 54 -0.79 18.79 -18.46
N ARG A 55 0.26 19.59 -18.36
CA ARG A 55 1.63 19.06 -18.26
C ARG A 55 1.85 18.27 -16.98
N GLN A 56 1.34 18.75 -15.85
CA GLN A 56 1.43 18.05 -14.56
C GLN A 56 0.66 16.71 -14.59
N LEU A 57 -0.53 16.70 -15.18
CA LEU A 57 -1.32 15.48 -15.41
C LEU A 57 -0.51 14.45 -16.23
N ASN A 58 0.05 14.87 -17.36
CA ASN A 58 0.86 13.97 -18.20
C ASN A 58 2.11 13.46 -17.46
N GLN A 59 2.83 14.33 -16.75
CA GLN A 59 4.03 13.94 -15.99
C GLN A 59 3.71 12.86 -14.94
N PHE A 60 2.59 13.02 -14.23
CA PHE A 60 2.16 12.04 -13.25
C PHE A 60 1.84 10.68 -13.88
N GLY A 61 1.23 10.66 -15.07
CA GLY A 61 1.02 9.42 -15.83
C GLY A 61 2.31 8.65 -16.10
N TYR A 62 3.38 9.36 -16.48
CA TYR A 62 4.71 8.76 -16.66
C TYR A 62 5.30 8.22 -15.35
N ASP A 63 5.12 8.94 -14.23
CA ASP A 63 5.61 8.49 -12.92
C ASP A 63 4.86 7.23 -12.45
N LEU A 64 3.56 7.13 -12.73
CA LEU A 64 2.73 5.96 -12.44
C LEU A 64 3.15 4.72 -13.25
N GLU A 65 3.50 4.92 -14.52
CA GLU A 65 4.02 3.86 -15.40
C GLU A 65 5.33 3.27 -14.86
N ARG A 66 6.17 4.10 -14.25
CA ARG A 66 7.47 3.74 -13.68
C ARG A 66 7.42 3.21 -12.25
N MET A 67 6.24 3.06 -11.65
CA MET A 67 6.14 2.41 -10.34
C MET A 67 6.60 0.94 -10.42
N GLU A 68 7.79 0.68 -9.86
CA GLU A 68 8.42 -0.66 -9.80
C GLU A 68 7.97 -1.49 -8.59
N PHE A 69 7.42 -0.86 -7.55
CA PHE A 69 7.10 -1.52 -6.28
C PHE A 69 5.63 -1.95 -6.22
N VAL A 70 5.33 -3.10 -6.79
CA VAL A 70 3.96 -3.64 -6.88
C VAL A 70 3.95 -5.10 -6.47
N ALA A 71 3.04 -5.53 -5.60
CA ALA A 71 2.88 -6.96 -5.35
C ALA A 71 2.35 -7.65 -6.61
N LYS A 72 2.72 -8.92 -6.84
CA LYS A 72 2.20 -9.69 -8.00
C LYS A 72 0.67 -9.68 -8.08
N ALA A 73 -0.01 -9.72 -6.93
CA ALA A 73 -1.46 -9.68 -6.84
C ALA A 73 -2.04 -8.33 -7.31
N GLU A 74 -1.29 -7.23 -7.17
CA GLU A 74 -1.72 -5.87 -7.51
C GLU A 74 -1.39 -5.46 -8.94
N VAL A 75 -0.52 -6.21 -9.65
CA VAL A 75 -0.07 -5.87 -11.01
C VAL A 75 -1.24 -5.68 -11.97
N GLU A 76 -2.25 -6.54 -11.87
CA GLU A 76 -3.44 -6.47 -12.72
C GLU A 76 -4.25 -5.19 -12.46
N VAL A 77 -4.54 -4.90 -11.19
CA VAL A 77 -5.30 -3.71 -10.79
C VAL A 77 -4.52 -2.44 -11.10
N LEU A 78 -3.20 -2.42 -10.87
CA LEU A 78 -2.36 -1.28 -11.24
C LEU A 78 -2.31 -1.06 -12.75
N GLY A 79 -2.32 -2.13 -13.54
CA GLY A 79 -2.46 -2.04 -15.00
C GLY A 79 -3.77 -1.37 -15.41
N GLN A 80 -4.87 -1.68 -14.72
CA GLN A 80 -6.16 -1.02 -14.94
C GLN A 80 -6.13 0.45 -14.52
N VAL A 81 -5.49 0.80 -13.39
CA VAL A 81 -5.31 2.20 -12.96
C VAL A 81 -4.55 2.99 -14.02
N ARG A 82 -3.44 2.44 -14.54
CA ARG A 82 -2.65 3.09 -15.62
C ARG A 82 -3.51 3.34 -16.86
N GLN A 83 -4.25 2.33 -17.31
CA GLN A 83 -5.10 2.45 -18.48
C GLN A 83 -6.22 3.49 -18.29
N GLU A 84 -6.89 3.50 -17.14
CA GLU A 84 -7.92 4.51 -16.86
C GLU A 84 -7.32 5.91 -16.73
N TYR A 85 -6.10 6.05 -16.19
CA TYR A 85 -5.40 7.33 -16.11
C TYR A 85 -5.05 7.89 -17.49
N GLU A 86 -4.60 7.05 -18.43
CA GLU A 86 -4.38 7.44 -19.83
C GLU A 86 -5.67 7.92 -20.50
N ARG A 87 -6.78 7.20 -20.29
CA ARG A 87 -8.09 7.61 -20.82
C ARG A 87 -8.55 8.95 -20.25
N LEU A 88 -8.38 9.13 -18.94
CA LEU A 88 -8.69 10.39 -18.27
C LEU A 88 -7.86 11.54 -18.85
N THR A 89 -6.55 11.31 -19.04
CA THR A 89 -5.63 12.30 -19.62
C THR A 89 -6.05 12.70 -21.03
N ALA A 90 -6.34 11.72 -21.89
CA ALA A 90 -6.79 11.97 -23.25
C ALA A 90 -8.11 12.75 -23.30
N GLY A 91 -9.08 12.37 -22.47
CA GLY A 91 -10.36 13.06 -22.39
C GLY A 91 -10.21 14.51 -21.90
N VAL A 92 -9.33 14.74 -20.93
CA VAL A 92 -9.12 16.09 -20.37
C VAL A 92 -8.41 17.00 -21.37
N THR A 93 -7.43 16.46 -22.12
CA THR A 93 -6.83 17.17 -23.26
C THR A 93 -7.88 17.51 -24.32
N HIS A 94 -8.80 16.59 -24.63
CA HIS A 94 -9.87 16.85 -25.59
C HIS A 94 -10.83 17.96 -25.13
N VAL A 95 -11.22 17.96 -23.84
CA VAL A 95 -12.02 19.04 -23.24
C VAL A 95 -11.30 20.40 -23.38
N ALA A 96 -9.99 20.45 -23.11
CA ALA A 96 -9.20 21.66 -23.26
C ALA A 96 -9.19 22.19 -24.70
N GLU A 97 -9.04 21.30 -25.70
CA GLU A 97 -9.12 21.66 -27.12
C GLU A 97 -10.49 22.20 -27.52
N LEU A 98 -11.57 21.57 -27.04
CA LEU A 98 -12.94 22.02 -27.29
C LEU A 98 -13.20 23.40 -26.70
N VAL A 99 -12.75 23.65 -25.47
CA VAL A 99 -12.89 24.97 -24.82
C VAL A 99 -12.09 26.04 -25.57
N ARG A 100 -10.86 25.74 -26.02
CA ARG A 100 -10.06 26.64 -26.87
C ARG A 100 -10.71 26.96 -28.20
N ALA A 101 -11.43 25.99 -28.78
CA ALA A 101 -12.21 26.17 -30.00
C ALA A 101 -13.55 26.89 -29.76
N GLY A 102 -13.87 27.31 -28.52
CA GLY A 102 -15.15 27.93 -28.16
C GLY A 102 -16.34 26.97 -28.12
N ARG A 103 -16.09 25.65 -28.19
CA ARG A 103 -17.11 24.57 -28.22
C ARG A 103 -17.45 24.10 -26.80
N THR A 104 -17.85 25.04 -25.94
CA THR A 104 -18.05 24.79 -24.50
C THR A 104 -19.14 23.75 -24.19
N GLU A 105 -20.20 23.68 -24.99
CA GLU A 105 -21.26 22.68 -24.80
C GLU A 105 -20.78 21.24 -25.12
N GLU A 106 -19.92 21.10 -26.11
CA GLU A 106 -19.31 19.81 -26.45
C GLU A 106 -18.28 19.41 -25.40
N ALA A 107 -17.48 20.37 -24.93
CA ALA A 107 -16.56 20.18 -23.82
C ALA A 107 -17.29 19.71 -22.55
N ARG A 108 -18.45 20.31 -22.24
CA ARG A 108 -19.30 19.92 -21.11
C ARG A 108 -19.82 18.49 -21.28
N LYS A 109 -20.25 18.09 -22.47
CA LYS A 109 -20.66 16.71 -22.76
C LYS A 109 -19.55 15.71 -22.49
N VAL A 110 -18.37 15.93 -23.06
CA VAL A 110 -17.20 15.06 -22.83
C VAL A 110 -16.86 15.00 -21.34
N GLN A 111 -16.96 16.12 -20.63
CA GLN A 111 -16.74 16.15 -19.18
C GLN A 111 -17.72 15.25 -18.42
N LEU A 112 -19.00 15.31 -18.75
CA LEU A 112 -20.06 14.53 -18.08
C LEU A 112 -20.01 13.05 -18.46
N ASP A 113 -19.79 12.74 -19.73
CA ASP A 113 -19.94 11.39 -20.29
C ASP A 113 -18.65 10.56 -20.17
N GLU A 114 -17.48 11.23 -20.15
CA GLU A 114 -16.17 10.55 -20.18
C GLU A 114 -15.31 10.85 -18.96
N ILE A 115 -15.14 12.13 -18.59
CA ILE A 115 -14.20 12.53 -17.53
C ILE A 115 -14.68 12.10 -16.16
N ILE A 116 -15.92 12.45 -15.79
CA ILE A 116 -16.47 12.08 -14.47
C ILE A 116 -16.49 10.56 -14.29
N PRO A 117 -17.03 9.74 -15.23
CA PRO A 117 -17.03 8.29 -15.06
C PRO A 117 -15.62 7.67 -14.99
N SER A 118 -14.64 8.25 -15.70
CA SER A 118 -13.26 7.78 -15.67
C SER A 118 -12.57 8.14 -14.35
N ALA A 119 -12.82 9.33 -13.82
CA ALA A 119 -12.35 9.73 -12.48
C ALA A 119 -12.92 8.81 -11.39
N ASP A 120 -14.23 8.50 -11.43
CA ASP A 120 -14.86 7.58 -10.49
C ASP A 120 -14.29 6.15 -10.60
N ARG A 121 -13.99 5.69 -11.83
CA ARG A 121 -13.33 4.39 -12.05
C ARG A 121 -11.94 4.37 -11.44
N LEU A 122 -11.15 5.42 -11.68
CA LEU A 122 -9.80 5.55 -11.16
C LEU A 122 -9.78 5.57 -9.62
N GLU A 123 -10.73 6.28 -9.00
CA GLU A 123 -10.90 6.28 -7.55
C GLU A 123 -11.17 4.87 -7.02
N ARG A 124 -12.13 4.14 -7.61
CA ARG A 124 -12.47 2.77 -7.21
C ARG A 124 -11.29 1.81 -7.34
N LEU A 125 -10.57 1.85 -8.45
CA LEU A 125 -9.39 1.00 -8.67
C LEU A 125 -8.27 1.31 -7.68
N THR A 126 -8.07 2.58 -7.38
CA THR A 126 -7.04 2.97 -6.40
C THR A 126 -7.44 2.60 -4.98
N ASN A 127 -8.74 2.69 -4.63
CA ASN A 127 -9.26 2.16 -3.37
C ASN A 127 -9.06 0.64 -3.27
N GLN A 128 -9.24 -0.09 -4.37
CA GLN A 128 -8.97 -1.52 -4.40
C GLN A 128 -7.48 -1.82 -4.13
N LEU A 129 -6.55 -1.07 -4.72
CA LEU A 129 -5.11 -1.19 -4.43
C LEU A 129 -4.80 -0.92 -2.95
N VAL A 130 -5.39 0.12 -2.37
CA VAL A 130 -5.22 0.41 -0.93
C VAL A 130 -5.74 -0.74 -0.06
N ASN A 131 -6.95 -1.24 -0.35
CA ASN A 131 -7.55 -2.35 0.41
C ASN A 131 -6.71 -3.64 0.31
N MET A 132 -6.15 -3.93 -0.87
CA MET A 132 -5.26 -5.08 -1.07
C MET A 132 -3.97 -4.95 -0.25
N ALA A 133 -3.33 -3.78 -0.29
CA ALA A 133 -2.12 -3.51 0.49
C ALA A 133 -2.38 -3.51 2.01
N GLU A 134 -3.55 -3.03 2.46
CA GLU A 134 -3.97 -3.09 3.86
C GLU A 134 -4.25 -4.54 4.30
N ALA A 135 -4.88 -5.36 3.45
CA ALA A 135 -5.08 -6.78 3.73
C ALA A 135 -3.75 -7.55 3.82
N ASP A 136 -2.80 -7.27 2.92
CA ASP A 136 -1.44 -7.82 2.98
C ASP A 136 -0.75 -7.44 4.30
N MET A 137 -0.94 -6.20 4.78
CA MET A 137 -0.39 -5.74 6.05
C MET A 137 -0.99 -6.49 7.25
N VAL A 138 -2.32 -6.69 7.27
CA VAL A 138 -2.99 -7.47 8.32
C VAL A 138 -2.48 -8.91 8.32
N ALA A 139 -2.40 -9.56 7.16
CA ALA A 139 -1.89 -10.92 7.03
C ALA A 139 -0.42 -11.04 7.50
N ALA A 140 0.41 -10.04 7.21
CA ALA A 140 1.78 -9.98 7.69
C ALA A 140 1.86 -9.86 9.22
N ILE A 141 0.98 -9.06 9.84
CA ILE A 141 0.89 -8.92 11.30
C ILE A 141 0.41 -10.23 11.96
N GLU A 142 -0.64 -10.86 11.45
CA GLU A 142 -1.16 -12.14 11.98
C GLU A 142 -0.14 -13.27 11.88
N THR A 143 0.61 -13.35 10.78
CA THR A 143 1.72 -14.30 10.62
C THR A 143 2.81 -14.06 11.66
N THR A 144 3.03 -12.80 12.05
CA THR A 144 3.99 -12.40 13.08
C THR A 144 3.50 -12.81 14.48
N GLU A 145 2.22 -12.64 14.80
CA GLU A 145 1.63 -13.14 16.06
C GLU A 145 1.66 -14.69 16.16
N GLY A 146 1.38 -15.39 15.07
CA GLY A 146 1.48 -16.86 15.02
C GLY A 146 2.91 -17.39 15.26
N ALA A 147 3.92 -16.65 14.80
CA ALA A 147 5.33 -16.98 15.03
C ALA A 147 5.79 -16.74 16.49
N TYR A 148 5.15 -15.82 17.23
CA TYR A 148 5.38 -15.64 18.67
C TYR A 148 4.84 -16.81 19.50
N GLY A 149 3.73 -17.44 19.09
CA GLY A 149 3.16 -18.60 19.79
C GLY A 149 4.10 -19.81 19.82
N THR A 150 4.75 -20.11 18.70
CA THR A 150 5.67 -21.27 18.56
C THR A 150 6.95 -21.07 19.36
N SER A 151 7.50 -19.84 19.37
CA SER A 151 8.74 -19.54 20.12
C SER A 151 8.52 -19.53 21.63
N ARG A 152 7.36 -19.05 22.10
CA ARG A 152 7.02 -19.06 23.53
C ARG A 152 6.85 -20.49 24.06
N LEU A 153 6.29 -21.40 23.26
CA LEU A 153 6.12 -22.82 23.62
C LEU A 153 7.47 -23.53 23.79
N ILE A 154 8.45 -23.24 22.93
CA ILE A 154 9.81 -23.80 23.04
C ILE A 154 10.54 -23.26 24.27
N VAL A 155 10.46 -21.95 24.54
CA VAL A 155 11.13 -21.36 25.71
C VAL A 155 10.46 -21.82 27.01
N VAL A 156 9.12 -21.88 27.06
CA VAL A 156 8.38 -22.38 28.23
C VAL A 156 8.66 -23.86 28.46
N SER A 157 8.70 -24.69 27.42
CA SER A 157 9.04 -26.12 27.57
C SER A 157 10.49 -26.31 28.03
N PHE A 158 11.44 -25.51 27.53
CA PHE A 158 12.82 -25.55 28.01
C PHE A 158 12.95 -25.10 29.46
N ALA A 159 12.27 -24.02 29.86
CA ALA A 159 12.25 -23.52 31.23
C ALA A 159 11.60 -24.54 32.19
N VAL A 160 10.44 -25.10 31.84
CA VAL A 160 9.78 -26.15 32.64
C VAL A 160 10.64 -27.40 32.72
N GLY A 161 11.25 -27.84 31.61
CA GLY A 161 12.12 -29.01 31.57
C GLY A 161 13.37 -28.86 32.43
N SER A 162 13.99 -27.67 32.43
CA SER A 162 15.18 -27.39 33.25
C SER A 162 14.87 -27.26 34.74
N ILE A 163 13.71 -26.71 35.11
CA ILE A 163 13.23 -26.72 36.50
C ILE A 163 13.00 -28.16 36.99
N LEU A 164 12.34 -29.00 36.19
CA LEU A 164 12.10 -30.41 36.55
C LEU A 164 13.41 -31.20 36.68
N LEU A 165 14.37 -30.97 35.78
CA LEU A 165 15.71 -31.57 35.88
C LEU A 165 16.44 -31.12 37.14
N ALA A 166 16.41 -29.83 37.47
CA ALA A 166 17.04 -29.30 38.68
C ALA A 166 16.42 -29.90 39.95
N LEU A 167 15.09 -30.05 39.99
CA LEU A 167 14.39 -30.71 41.09
C LEU A 167 14.75 -32.20 41.19
N GLY A 168 14.81 -32.91 40.06
CA GLY A 168 15.21 -34.33 40.03
C GLY A 168 16.64 -34.54 40.50
N LEU A 169 17.58 -33.72 40.04
CA LEU A 169 18.98 -33.77 40.50
C LEU A 169 19.11 -33.39 41.97
N GLY A 170 18.39 -32.36 42.42
CA GLY A 170 18.34 -31.99 43.85
C GLY A 170 17.79 -33.11 44.71
N TYR A 171 16.79 -33.85 44.24
CA TYR A 171 16.22 -35.01 44.93
C TYR A 171 17.21 -36.18 45.02
N ILE A 172 17.93 -36.49 43.94
CA ILE A 172 18.97 -37.54 43.92
C ILE A 172 20.10 -37.19 44.90
N ILE A 173 20.56 -35.94 44.92
CA ILE A 173 21.61 -35.48 45.85
C ILE A 173 21.10 -35.54 47.31
N SER A 174 19.83 -35.18 47.54
CA SER A 174 19.20 -35.28 48.86
C SER A 174 19.15 -36.72 49.38
N TRP A 175 18.87 -37.69 48.50
CA TRP A 175 18.94 -39.12 48.86
C TRP A 175 20.37 -39.62 49.11
N SER A 176 21.37 -39.06 48.41
CA SER A 176 22.79 -39.43 48.61
C SER A 176 23.37 -38.95 49.96
N LEU A 177 22.77 -37.94 50.60
CA LEU A 177 23.19 -37.44 51.92
C LEU A 177 22.46 -38.12 53.09
N ILE A 178 21.43 -38.92 52.80
CA ILE A 178 20.68 -39.72 53.77
C ILE A 178 21.05 -41.19 53.56
N GLU A 179 22.34 -41.48 53.47
CA GLU A 179 22.82 -42.82 53.75
C GLU A 179 22.95 -42.93 55.28
N PRO A 180 22.20 -43.82 55.94
CA PRO A 180 22.15 -43.86 57.40
C PRO A 180 23.52 -44.26 57.94
N VAL A 181 24.14 -43.37 58.72
CA VAL A 181 25.31 -43.70 59.54
C VAL A 181 24.87 -44.78 60.52
N LYS A 182 25.34 -46.01 60.30
CA LYS A 182 25.36 -47.08 61.30
C LYS A 182 26.54 -46.88 62.24
#